data_AF-A0A651G9X6-F1
#
_entry.id   AF-A0A651G9X6-F1
#
_cell.length_a   1.000
_cell.length_b   1.000
_cell.length_c   1.000
_cell.angle_alpha   90.00
_cell.angle_beta   90.00
_cell.angle_gamma   90.00
#
_symmetry.space_group_name_H-M   'P 1'
#
loop_
_entity.id
_entity.type
_entity.pdbx_description
1 polymer ?
#
loop_
_entity_poly.entity_id
_entity_poly.type
_entity_poly.pdbx_seq_one_letter_code
_entity_poly.pdbx_strand_id
1 'polypeptide(L)' 'MIQGYRVRITAEDGSQYLWHKNGHLHQLSPQLGPTWLAHFNKDIWQVTNDGAFVPPGADANAQAIAAIALEPVPQDS' A
#
# COMPACT_ATOMS: atom_id res chain seq x y z
N MET A 1 -16.72 2.47 -14.67
CA MET A 1 -15.37 3.09 -14.80
C MET A 1 -14.65 2.95 -13.47
N ILE A 2 -13.32 2.97 -13.42
CA ILE A 2 -12.58 2.95 -12.14
C ILE A 2 -12.46 4.37 -11.58
N GLN A 3 -12.76 4.54 -10.30
CA GLN A 3 -12.61 5.83 -9.61
C GLN A 3 -11.17 6.05 -9.13
N GLY A 4 -10.43 4.96 -8.90
CA GLY A 4 -9.03 4.98 -8.48
C GLY A 4 -8.56 3.59 -8.08
N TYR A 5 -7.43 3.55 -7.36
CA TYR A 5 -6.84 2.33 -6.84
C TYR A 5 -6.54 2.47 -5.36
N ARG A 6 -6.86 1.43 -4.58
CA ARG A 6 -6.27 1.20 -3.27
C ARG A 6 -4.98 0.39 -3.45
N VAL A 7 -4.03 0.58 -2.56
CA VAL A 7 -2.79 -0.20 -2.56
C VAL A 7 -2.92 -1.31 -1.54
N ARG A 8 -2.93 -2.56 -2.00
CA ARG A 8 -2.83 -3.74 -1.14
C ARG A 8 -1.37 -4.08 -0.92
N ILE A 9 -1.02 -4.28 0.33
CA ILE A 9 0.32 -4.63 0.80
C ILE A 9 0.27 -6.05 1.33
N THR A 10 1.22 -6.89 0.94
CA THR A 10 1.43 -8.22 1.53
C THR A 10 2.77 -8.22 2.25
N ALA A 11 2.73 -8.46 3.56
CA ALA A 11 3.92 -8.61 4.39
C ALA A 11 4.56 -10.00 4.20
N GLU A 12 5.82 -10.16 4.64
CA GLU A 12 6.54 -11.43 4.53
C GLU A 12 5.92 -12.58 5.34
N ASP A 13 5.17 -12.27 6.40
CA ASP A 13 4.38 -13.26 7.15
C ASP A 13 3.07 -13.68 6.43
N GLY A 14 2.77 -13.06 5.29
CA GLY A 14 1.55 -13.27 4.51
C GLY A 14 0.37 -12.38 4.90
N SER A 15 0.49 -11.57 5.95
CA SER A 15 -0.54 -10.61 6.36
C SER A 15 -0.79 -9.58 5.27
N GLN A 16 -2.05 -9.13 5.15
CA GLN A 16 -2.45 -8.16 4.14
C GLN A 16 -3.01 -6.89 4.75
N TYR A 17 -2.59 -5.76 4.18
CA TYR A 17 -2.97 -4.42 4.63
C TYR A 17 -3.38 -3.56 3.45
N LEU A 18 -4.16 -2.52 3.74
CA LEU A 18 -4.39 -1.43 2.80
C LEU A 18 -3.51 -0.25 3.19
N TRP A 19 -2.94 0.43 2.20
CA TRP A 19 -2.06 1.55 2.47
C TRP A 19 -2.80 2.71 3.13
N HIS A 20 -2.34 3.08 4.32
CA HIS A 20 -2.75 4.29 5.04
C HIS A 20 -1.66 5.35 5.00
N LYS A 21 -2.07 6.61 4.82
CA LYS A 21 -1.20 7.78 4.87
C LYS A 21 -1.80 8.80 5.81
N ASN A 22 -1.03 9.24 6.81
CA ASN A 22 -1.47 10.16 7.86
C ASN A 22 -2.75 9.68 8.58
N GLY A 23 -2.89 8.37 8.81
CA GLY A 23 -4.05 7.78 9.50
C GLY A 23 -5.31 7.60 8.64
N HIS A 24 -5.25 7.91 7.34
CA HIS A 24 -6.37 7.73 6.42
C HIS A 24 -6.04 6.71 5.34
N LEU A 25 -7.04 5.91 4.94
CA LEU A 25 -6.95 5.06 3.76
C LEU A 25 -6.61 5.90 2.52
N HIS A 26 -5.50 5.57 1.87
CA HIS A 26 -5.03 6.29 0.72
C HIS A 26 -5.56 5.66 -0.57
N GLN A 27 -5.95 6.52 -1.52
CA GLN A 27 -6.39 6.10 -2.85
C GLN A 27 -5.58 6.86 -3.89
N LEU A 28 -5.03 6.11 -4.84
CA LEU A 28 -4.36 6.65 -6.01
C LEU A 28 -5.40 6.94 -7.11
N SER A 29 -5.17 8.00 -7.88
CA SER A 29 -5.97 8.24 -9.07
C SER A 29 -5.76 7.13 -10.12
N PRO A 30 -6.71 6.94 -11.05
CA PRO A 30 -6.57 5.93 -12.11
C PRO A 30 -5.29 6.09 -12.93
N GLN A 31 -4.85 7.33 -13.18
CA GLN A 31 -3.64 7.62 -13.95
C GLN A 31 -2.36 7.38 -13.15
N LEU A 32 -2.39 7.60 -11.83
CA LEU A 32 -1.20 7.48 -10.98
C LEU A 32 -0.92 6.05 -10.54
N GLY A 33 -1.95 5.22 -10.35
CA GLY A 33 -1.84 3.85 -9.85
C GLY A 33 -0.73 3.03 -10.52
N PRO A 34 -0.78 2.81 -11.84
CA PRO A 34 0.20 1.98 -12.55
C PRO A 34 1.64 2.50 -12.42
N THR A 35 1.83 3.81 -12.57
CA THR A 35 3.15 4.46 -12.44
C THR A 35 3.70 4.33 -11.03
N TRP A 36 2.85 4.53 -10.01
CA TRP A 36 3.26 4.39 -8.62
C TRP A 36 3.71 2.95 -8.32
N LEU A 37 2.94 1.95 -8.76
CA LEU A 37 3.29 0.53 -8.57
C LEU A 37 4.63 0.17 -9.25
N ALA A 38 4.86 0.65 -10.48
CA ALA A 38 6.06 0.36 -11.24
C ALA A 38 7.35 0.92 -10.58
N HIS A 39 7.23 1.99 -9.80
CA HIS A 39 8.36 2.67 -9.18
C HIS A 39 8.47 2.45 -7.67
N PHE A 40 7.53 1.72 -7.06
CA PHE A 40 7.58 1.44 -5.63
C PHE A 40 8.72 0.47 -5.31
N ASN A 41 9.73 0.95 -4.57
CA ASN A 41 10.80 0.11 -4.04
C ASN A 41 10.39 -0.43 -2.66
N LYS A 42 10.00 -1.70 -2.61
CA LYS A 42 9.55 -2.34 -1.36
C LYS A 42 10.67 -2.56 -0.35
N ASP A 43 11.93 -2.66 -0.79
CA ASP A 43 13.04 -3.05 0.08
C ASP A 43 13.52 -1.90 0.99
N ILE A 44 13.04 -0.68 0.76
CA ILE A 44 13.31 0.50 1.61
C ILE A 44 12.15 0.85 2.55
N TRP A 45 11.09 0.03 2.58
CA TRP A 45 9.89 0.27 3.38
C TRP A 45 9.47 -0.97 4.16
N GLN A 46 8.90 -0.74 5.33
CA GLN A 46 8.11 -1.70 6.10
C GLN A 46 6.66 -1.22 6.20
N VAL A 47 5.76 -2.12 6.55
CA VAL A 47 4.34 -1.84 6.78
C VAL A 47 3.98 -2.06 8.24
N THR A 48 3.35 -1.07 8.86
CA THR A 48 2.79 -1.18 10.21
C THR A 48 1.47 -1.95 10.20
N ASN A 49 0.98 -2.34 11.38
CA ASN A 49 -0.30 -3.06 11.50
C ASN A 49 -1.53 -2.25 11.06
N ASP A 50 -1.42 -0.92 11.02
CA ASP A 50 -2.43 -0.01 10.49
C ASP A 50 -2.20 0.32 9.00
N GLY A 51 -1.24 -0.33 8.33
CA GLY A 51 -1.04 -0.18 6.89
C GLY A 51 -0.23 1.06 6.47
N ALA A 52 0.45 1.74 7.39
CA ALA A 52 1.34 2.84 7.06
C ALA A 52 2.71 2.34 6.58
N PHE A 53 3.34 3.07 5.66
CA PHE A 53 4.73 2.83 5.27
C PHE A 53 5.69 3.54 6.22
N VAL A 54 6.65 2.81 6.75
CA VAL A 54 7.72 3.34 7.62
C VAL A 54 9.08 2.83 7.19
N PRO A 55 10.18 3.58 7.41
CA PRO A 55 11.52 3.06 7.15
C PRO A 55 11.84 1.83 8.01
N PRO A 56 12.74 0.93 7.56
CA PRO A 56 13.17 -0.21 8.36
C PRO A 56 13.64 0.19 9.76
N GLY A 57 13.08 -0.45 10.79
CA GLY A 57 13.43 -0.23 12.19
C GLY A 57 12.80 1.00 12.84
N ALA A 58 11.93 1.73 12.14
CA ALA A 58 11.19 2.87 12.71
C ALA A 58 10.07 2.45 13.67
N ASP A 59 9.52 1.25 13.52
CA ASP A 59 8.52 0.65 14.40
C ASP A 59 8.87 -0.83 14.62
N ALA A 60 8.89 -1.26 15.89
CA ALA A 60 9.26 -2.63 16.27
C ALA A 60 8.24 -3.69 15.79
N ASN A 61 7.02 -3.28 15.47
CA ASN A 61 5.94 -4.14 14.99
C ASN A 61 5.73 -4.03 13.47
N ALA A 62 6.49 -3.19 12.77
CA ALA A 62 6.38 -3.09 11.32
C ALA A 62 7.06 -4.29 10.64
N GLN A 63 6.44 -4.74 9.56
CA GLN A 63 6.85 -5.92 8.81
C GLN A 63 7.48 -5.57 7.47
N ALA A 64 8.44 -6.37 7.03
CA ALA A 64 8.97 -6.27 5.68
C ALA A 64 7.88 -6.55 4.64
N ILE A 65 7.97 -5.88 3.50
CA ILE A 65 6.98 -5.97 2.42
C ILE A 65 7.41 -7.05 1.42
N ALA A 66 6.61 -8.10 1.30
CA ALA A 66 6.79 -9.14 0.30
C ALA A 66 6.31 -8.68 -1.09
N ALA A 67 5.12 -8.08 -1.15
CA ALA A 67 4.50 -7.67 -2.41
C ALA A 67 3.55 -6.48 -2.26
N ILE A 68 3.30 -5.80 -3.37
CA ILE A 68 2.32 -4.72 -3.50
C ILE A 68 1.43 -4.98 -4.72
N ALA A 69 0.15 -4.68 -4.61
CA ALA A 69 -0.80 -4.73 -5.71
C ALA A 69 -1.76 -3.54 -5.70
N LEU A 70 -2.33 -3.23 -6.86
CA LEU A 70 -3.40 -2.24 -6.99
C LEU A 70 -4.76 -2.94 -6.96
N GLU A 71 -5.65 -2.48 -6.10
CA GLU A 71 -7.04 -2.90 -6.06
C GLU A 71 -7.91 -1.80 -6.68
N PRO A 72 -8.61 -2.06 -7.80
CA PRO A 72 -9.46 -1.06 -8.43
C PRO A 72 -10.64 -0.71 -7.52
N VAL A 73 -10.91 0.58 -7.36
CA VAL A 73 -12.11 1.09 -6.69
C VAL A 73 -13.17 1.33 -7.77
N PRO A 74 -14.27 0.56 -7.78
CA PRO A 74 -15.38 0.80 -8.70
C PRO A 74 -15.95 2.20 -8.47
N GLN A 75 -16.32 2.89 -9.55
CA GLN A 75 -17.22 4.02 -9.43
C GLN A 75 -18.61 3.46 -9.12
N ASP A 76 -19.13 3.70 -7.90
CA ASP A 76 -20.52 3.40 -7.57
C ASP A 76 -21.42 4.09 -8.62
N SER A 77 -22.36 3.32 -9.16
CA SER A 77 -23.27 3.74 -10.25
C SER A 77 -24.38 4.64 -9.75
#